data_AF-A0A0C3QNE0-F1
#
_entry.id   AF-A0A0C3QNE0-F1
#
_cell.length_a   1.000
_cell.length_b   1.000
_cell.length_c   1.000
_cell.angle_alpha   90.00
_cell.angle_beta   90.00
_cell.angle_gamma   90.00
#
_symmetry.space_group_name_H-M   'P 1'
#
loop_
_entity.id
_entity.type
_entity.pdbx_description
1 polymer ?
#
loop_
_entity_poly.entity_id
_entity_poly.type
_entity_poly.pdbx_seq_one_letter_code
_entity_poly.pdbx_strand_id
1 'polypeptide(L)'
;MATKWMEQSFFFDWTPIDDPTPVPITAQCETLQVKWSRQTATGRDPIAPYYLQIFTSNYVFPFQVAAGSGVTTNFTVPYAPGTQYQICMWDSVGSTGGCQAVYSTYAPSLTEDMAGKCANFSFPATSLSVDSSAGQYAWIPSCTDLVVKPTSGTPPYTFTVAPALHPPFNITNVGSDGVTWKVQLQWSTPFFVSLTDSTGLTWSYGPLHAGQGDDSCLVNIGPHASIVTLVGTAFGSLILGAVLTVLVLFLVNRRRDSRRGTWIPFQLTGKKSALVPTPYLDTPQLEADTSQLLGTGSNYDLGYSDRRDQNTSSATVTSYGRSTLQTNPGLAIPYRTEPFDPNSLNPGVEITEATSPGGATLASPAERRSHVYVVHHDNGPAPVSIYAPDGADVVELPPIYSGPNRRRISPDGEILPPGAAPPDVRYGNQSGRVLPGPSTRIEKGRRVT
;
A
#
# COMPACT_ATOMS: atom_id res chain seq x y z
N MET A 1 17.57 7.29 12.19
CA MET A 1 16.55 6.95 13.21
C MET A 1 15.39 6.30 12.49
N ALA A 2 14.74 5.30 13.10
CA ALA A 2 13.54 4.69 12.50
C ALA A 2 12.38 5.70 12.58
N THR A 3 11.57 5.76 11.53
CA THR A 3 10.32 6.53 11.51
C THR A 3 9.42 5.97 12.61
N LYS A 4 9.03 6.83 13.56
CA LYS A 4 8.09 6.46 14.60
C LYS A 4 6.69 6.83 14.14
N TRP A 5 5.92 5.83 13.72
CA TRP A 5 4.50 5.97 13.39
C TRP A 5 3.72 6.50 14.60
N MET A 6 2.69 7.30 14.36
CA MET A 6 1.78 7.71 15.42
C MET A 6 1.03 6.47 15.95
N GLU A 7 0.82 6.42 17.25
CA GLU A 7 -0.02 5.39 17.85
C GLU A 7 -1.47 5.67 17.46
N GLN A 8 -2.11 4.67 16.86
CA GLN A 8 -3.51 4.75 16.46
C GLN A 8 -4.40 4.73 17.71
N SER A 9 -5.30 5.70 17.80
CA SER A 9 -6.21 5.90 18.95
C SER A 9 -7.61 5.35 18.72
N PHE A 10 -7.99 5.17 17.46
CA PHE A 10 -9.26 4.58 17.05
C PHE A 10 -9.15 4.05 15.61
N PHE A 11 -10.15 3.32 15.18
CA PHE A 11 -10.27 2.84 13.80
C PHE A 11 -11.53 3.41 13.19
N PHE A 12 -11.51 3.59 11.88
CA PHE A 12 -12.68 4.01 11.12
C PHE A 12 -12.78 3.18 9.84
N ASP A 13 -13.98 3.07 9.30
CA ASP A 13 -14.29 2.42 8.04
C ASP A 13 -15.58 3.02 7.46
N TRP A 14 -15.88 2.67 6.22
CA TRP A 14 -17.19 2.92 5.60
C TRP A 14 -17.66 1.70 4.78
N THR A 15 -16.96 0.58 4.94
CA THR A 15 -17.33 -0.67 4.28
C THR A 15 -18.60 -1.21 4.94
N PRO A 16 -19.64 -1.56 4.17
CA PRO A 16 -20.80 -2.23 4.70
C PRO A 16 -20.39 -3.51 5.45
N ILE A 17 -21.07 -3.84 6.55
CA ILE A 17 -20.75 -5.02 7.39
C ILE A 17 -20.78 -6.33 6.57
N ASP A 18 -21.57 -6.36 5.51
CA ASP A 18 -21.77 -7.52 4.65
C ASP A 18 -20.73 -7.63 3.51
N ASP A 19 -19.81 -6.66 3.38
CA ASP A 19 -18.75 -6.68 2.36
C ASP A 19 -17.37 -6.95 3.01
N PRO A 20 -16.81 -8.16 2.84
CA PRO A 20 -15.55 -8.54 3.48
C PRO A 20 -14.32 -7.91 2.80
N THR A 21 -14.44 -7.38 1.58
CA THR A 21 -13.30 -6.91 0.78
C THR A 21 -13.64 -5.60 0.07
N PRO A 22 -13.43 -4.45 0.73
CA PRO A 22 -13.73 -3.18 0.11
C PRO A 22 -12.86 -2.98 -1.14
N VAL A 23 -13.52 -2.78 -2.28
CA VAL A 23 -12.85 -2.35 -3.50
C VAL A 23 -12.55 -0.85 -3.37
N PRO A 24 -11.29 -0.40 -3.55
CA PRO A 24 -10.90 0.98 -3.32
C PRO A 24 -11.32 1.91 -4.48
N ILE A 25 -12.60 1.91 -4.81
CA ILE A 25 -13.22 2.78 -5.82
C ILE A 25 -14.50 3.37 -5.25
N THR A 26 -14.82 4.59 -5.65
CA THR A 26 -16.09 5.26 -5.28
C THR A 26 -16.63 6.05 -6.45
N ALA A 27 -17.95 6.14 -6.58
CA ALA A 27 -18.55 7.03 -7.56
C ALA A 27 -18.41 8.50 -7.12
N GLN A 28 -18.25 9.40 -8.08
CA GLN A 28 -18.44 10.83 -7.81
C GLN A 28 -19.87 11.06 -7.27
N CYS A 29 -19.99 11.88 -6.23
CA CYS A 29 -21.20 12.15 -5.45
C CYS A 29 -21.72 10.99 -4.61
N GLU A 30 -20.98 9.88 -4.52
CA GLU A 30 -21.31 8.81 -3.58
C GLU A 30 -21.22 9.31 -2.14
N THR A 31 -22.16 8.90 -1.29
CA THR A 31 -22.13 9.23 0.13
C THR A 31 -21.65 8.03 0.93
N LEU A 32 -20.45 8.16 1.50
CA LEU A 32 -19.84 7.17 2.37
C LEU A 32 -20.34 7.38 3.80
N GLN A 33 -20.87 6.32 4.41
CA GLN A 33 -21.23 6.32 5.82
C GLN A 33 -20.00 5.95 6.65
N VAL A 34 -19.19 6.94 7.00
CA VAL A 34 -17.97 6.75 7.79
C VAL A 34 -18.36 6.47 9.24
N LYS A 35 -17.85 5.37 9.80
CA LYS A 35 -18.05 4.94 11.18
C LYS A 35 -16.70 4.80 11.86
N TRP A 36 -16.62 5.09 13.16
CA TRP A 36 -15.39 4.92 13.91
C TRP A 36 -15.62 4.46 15.34
N SER A 37 -14.64 3.75 15.87
CA SER A 37 -14.64 3.27 17.25
C SER A 37 -13.22 2.98 17.72
N ARG A 38 -13.01 2.93 19.04
CA ARG A 38 -11.68 2.68 19.60
C ARG A 38 -11.13 1.28 19.26
N GLN A 39 -11.98 0.26 19.27
CA GLN A 39 -11.60 -1.15 19.09
C GLN A 39 -10.35 -1.53 19.92
N THR A 40 -9.34 -2.14 19.30
CA THR A 40 -8.08 -2.59 19.91
C THR A 40 -6.98 -1.51 19.91
N ALA A 41 -7.33 -0.24 19.70
CA ALA A 41 -6.36 0.84 19.58
C ALA A 41 -5.61 1.07 20.89
N THR A 42 -4.29 1.14 20.81
CA THR A 42 -3.39 1.31 21.96
C THR A 42 -3.03 2.77 22.24
N GLY A 43 -3.32 3.67 21.30
CA GLY A 43 -3.07 5.11 21.46
C GLY A 43 -3.93 5.74 22.56
N ARG A 44 -3.72 7.05 22.77
CA ARG A 44 -4.46 7.86 23.74
C ARG A 44 -5.97 7.81 23.46
N ASP A 45 -6.78 7.86 24.50
CA ASP A 45 -8.25 7.97 24.37
C ASP A 45 -8.62 9.18 23.49
N PRO A 46 -9.39 8.97 22.40
CA PRO A 46 -9.67 10.04 21.46
C PRO A 46 -10.65 11.08 22.02
N ILE A 47 -10.48 12.33 21.61
CA ILE A 47 -11.28 13.47 22.10
C ILE A 47 -11.95 14.20 20.93
N ALA A 48 -13.27 14.15 20.88
CA ALA A 48 -14.10 14.91 19.94
C ALA A 48 -13.88 16.44 20.03
N PRO A 49 -14.12 17.22 18.96
CA PRO A 49 -14.63 16.80 17.65
C PRO A 49 -13.60 16.04 16.81
N TYR A 50 -14.10 15.26 15.86
CA TYR A 50 -13.32 14.55 14.86
C TYR A 50 -13.36 15.28 13.51
N TYR A 51 -12.35 15.05 12.68
CA TYR A 51 -12.31 15.53 11.31
C TYR A 51 -11.63 14.53 10.39
N LEU A 52 -12.05 14.55 9.12
CA LEU A 52 -11.46 13.82 8.03
C LEU A 52 -10.46 14.75 7.34
N GLN A 53 -9.20 14.35 7.27
CA GLN A 53 -8.20 14.96 6.41
C GLN A 53 -8.06 14.13 5.14
N ILE A 54 -8.35 14.75 3.99
CA ILE A 54 -8.45 14.05 2.72
C ILE A 54 -7.36 14.56 1.79
N PHE A 55 -6.44 13.67 1.46
CA PHE A 55 -5.41 13.92 0.46
C PHE A 55 -5.94 13.53 -0.91
N THR A 56 -5.56 14.27 -1.93
CA THR A 56 -6.06 14.03 -3.29
C THR A 56 -4.95 14.19 -4.32
N SER A 57 -5.13 13.55 -5.45
CA SER A 57 -4.16 13.54 -6.54
C SER A 57 -4.32 14.69 -7.53
N ASN A 58 -5.40 15.45 -7.42
CA ASN A 58 -5.69 16.58 -8.32
C ASN A 58 -5.58 17.95 -7.62
N TYR A 59 -5.38 17.98 -6.30
CA TYR A 59 -5.21 19.22 -5.54
C TYR A 59 -3.93 19.18 -4.71
N VAL A 60 -3.25 20.32 -4.67
CA VAL A 60 -1.95 20.48 -3.96
C VAL A 60 -2.11 20.88 -2.49
N PHE A 61 -3.26 20.56 -1.90
CA PHE A 61 -3.57 20.77 -0.49
C PHE A 61 -4.55 19.69 -0.01
N PRO A 62 -4.52 19.32 1.28
CA PRO A 62 -5.50 18.43 1.85
C PRO A 62 -6.81 19.16 2.16
N PHE A 63 -7.93 18.46 2.03
CA PHE A 63 -9.23 18.95 2.51
C PHE A 63 -9.44 18.54 3.96
N GLN A 64 -10.10 19.40 4.75
CA GLN A 64 -10.51 19.06 6.11
C GLN A 64 -12.04 19.13 6.19
N VAL A 65 -12.66 18.01 6.57
CA VAL A 65 -14.12 17.89 6.72
C VAL A 65 -14.43 17.57 8.17
N ALA A 66 -15.25 18.40 8.82
CA ALA A 66 -15.69 18.14 10.19
C ALA A 66 -16.57 16.88 10.23
N ALA A 67 -16.19 15.90 11.05
CA ALA A 67 -16.97 14.69 11.31
C ALA A 67 -17.86 14.84 12.57
N GLY A 68 -17.64 15.90 13.36
CA GLY A 68 -18.43 16.23 14.55
C GLY A 68 -18.01 15.43 15.79
N SER A 69 -18.90 15.35 16.78
CA SER A 69 -18.62 14.66 18.06
C SER A 69 -19.20 13.25 18.13
N GLY A 70 -19.84 12.78 17.06
CA GLY A 70 -20.45 11.44 17.00
C GLY A 70 -19.43 10.32 16.80
N VAL A 71 -19.93 9.15 16.41
CA VAL A 71 -19.15 7.98 15.97
C VAL A 71 -19.45 7.58 14.53
N THR A 72 -20.27 8.39 13.85
CA THR A 72 -20.67 8.21 12.46
C THR A 72 -20.83 9.56 11.78
N THR A 73 -20.43 9.68 10.51
CA THR A 73 -20.71 10.85 9.66
C THR A 73 -20.91 10.41 8.22
N ASN A 74 -21.65 11.22 7.46
CA ASN A 74 -21.79 11.03 6.03
C ASN A 74 -20.80 11.93 5.30
N PHE A 75 -19.99 11.35 4.42
CA PHE A 75 -19.04 12.07 3.57
C PHE A 75 -19.41 11.84 2.11
N THR A 76 -19.74 12.92 1.39
CA THR A 76 -20.04 12.84 -0.05
C THR A 76 -18.76 13.06 -0.84
N VAL A 77 -18.40 12.14 -1.73
CA VAL A 77 -17.17 12.22 -2.56
C VAL A 77 -17.34 13.29 -3.64
N PRO A 78 -16.64 14.44 -3.58
CA PRO A 78 -16.87 15.53 -4.52
C PRO A 78 -15.95 15.51 -5.74
N TYR A 79 -14.99 14.58 -5.75
CA TYR A 79 -13.87 14.64 -6.67
C TYR A 79 -14.29 14.25 -8.08
N ALA A 80 -13.63 14.84 -9.07
CA ALA A 80 -13.85 14.46 -10.46
C ALA A 80 -13.38 13.01 -10.70
N PRO A 81 -13.98 12.28 -11.65
CA PRO A 81 -13.50 10.97 -12.06
C PRO A 81 -12.01 10.96 -12.41
N GLY A 82 -11.31 9.88 -12.05
CA GLY A 82 -9.86 9.75 -12.17
C GLY A 82 -9.08 10.33 -10.98
N THR A 83 -9.72 11.09 -10.08
CA THR A 83 -9.04 11.56 -8.86
C THR A 83 -8.79 10.39 -7.92
N GLN A 84 -7.54 10.23 -7.50
CA GLN A 84 -7.17 9.34 -6.40
C GLN A 84 -7.18 10.13 -5.09
N TYR A 85 -7.77 9.57 -4.04
CA TYR A 85 -7.81 10.24 -2.74
C TYR A 85 -7.61 9.25 -1.59
N GLN A 86 -7.15 9.77 -0.47
CA GLN A 86 -6.96 9.00 0.76
C GLN A 86 -7.54 9.79 1.93
N ILE A 87 -8.34 9.12 2.76
CA ILE A 87 -8.88 9.70 3.98
C ILE A 87 -8.03 9.24 5.16
N CYS A 88 -7.55 10.20 5.94
CA CYS A 88 -7.03 10.00 7.28
C CYS A 88 -7.97 10.69 8.26
N MET A 89 -8.17 10.11 9.45
CA MET A 89 -9.10 10.68 10.43
C MET A 89 -8.35 11.08 11.69
N TRP A 90 -8.61 12.28 12.21
CA TRP A 90 -7.97 12.82 13.41
C TRP A 90 -9.04 13.31 14.40
N ASP A 91 -8.67 13.34 15.67
CA ASP A 91 -9.45 13.95 16.74
C ASP A 91 -8.96 15.38 17.04
N SER A 92 -9.65 16.08 17.95
CA SER A 92 -9.36 17.48 18.28
C SER A 92 -8.01 17.72 18.96
N VAL A 93 -7.37 16.68 19.49
CA VAL A 93 -6.05 16.75 20.13
C VAL A 93 -4.93 16.17 19.26
N GLY A 94 -5.24 15.85 18.00
CA GLY A 94 -4.29 15.32 17.03
C GLY A 94 -4.01 13.82 17.17
N SER A 95 -4.81 13.07 17.93
CA SER A 95 -4.75 11.61 17.93
C SER A 95 -5.33 11.09 16.62
N THR A 96 -4.68 10.08 16.03
CA THR A 96 -5.06 9.58 14.70
C THR A 96 -5.91 8.31 14.78
N GLY A 97 -6.91 8.26 13.91
CA GLY A 97 -7.68 7.07 13.57
C GLY A 97 -7.02 6.19 12.51
N GLY A 98 -5.80 6.54 12.05
CA GLY A 98 -5.15 5.92 10.91
C GLY A 98 -5.49 6.59 9.57
N CYS A 99 -5.06 5.96 8.49
CA CYS A 99 -5.47 6.29 7.14
C CYS A 99 -6.01 5.06 6.41
N GLN A 100 -6.93 5.28 5.49
CA GLN A 100 -7.51 4.23 4.65
C GLN A 100 -6.63 3.93 3.45
N ALA A 101 -7.07 2.96 2.65
CA ALA A 101 -6.53 2.74 1.30
C ALA A 101 -6.67 4.00 0.43
N VAL A 102 -5.94 4.05 -0.68
CA VAL A 102 -6.13 5.09 -1.71
C VAL A 102 -7.29 4.66 -2.60
N TYR A 103 -8.34 5.48 -2.65
CA TYR A 103 -9.53 5.24 -3.45
C TYR A 103 -9.45 5.99 -4.78
N SER A 104 -9.95 5.37 -5.85
CA SER A 104 -10.08 6.02 -7.15
C SER A 104 -11.53 6.40 -7.42
N THR A 105 -11.74 7.66 -7.83
CA THR A 105 -13.08 8.15 -8.15
C THR A 105 -13.46 7.76 -9.57
N TYR A 106 -14.66 7.23 -9.80
CA TYR A 106 -15.18 6.95 -11.14
C TYR A 106 -16.46 7.76 -11.43
N ALA A 107 -16.78 7.93 -12.72
CA ALA A 107 -17.99 8.62 -13.13
C ALA A 107 -19.21 7.75 -12.78
N PRO A 108 -20.22 8.25 -12.07
CA PRO A 108 -21.42 7.47 -11.77
C PRO A 108 -22.08 7.03 -13.09
N SER A 109 -22.73 5.86 -13.08
CA SER A 109 -23.60 5.44 -14.16
C SER A 109 -24.75 6.44 -14.26
N LEU A 110 -24.68 7.31 -15.28
CA LEU A 110 -25.51 8.50 -15.48
C LEU A 110 -27.02 8.22 -15.29
N THR A 111 -27.55 8.56 -14.12
CA THR A 111 -28.92 9.07 -14.01
C THR A 111 -28.79 10.58 -13.86
N GLU A 112 -29.51 11.36 -14.68
CA GLU A 112 -29.43 12.83 -14.75
C GLU A 112 -29.49 13.53 -13.36
N ASP A 113 -30.13 12.89 -12.38
CA ASP A 113 -30.27 13.37 -10.99
C ASP A 113 -28.97 13.41 -10.16
N MET A 114 -27.86 12.79 -10.59
CA MET A 114 -26.59 12.78 -9.84
C MET A 114 -25.68 13.97 -10.16
N ALA A 115 -25.79 14.54 -11.37
CA ALA A 115 -24.91 15.63 -11.83
C ALA A 115 -25.05 16.93 -10.99
N GLY A 116 -26.21 17.14 -10.35
CA GLY A 116 -26.48 18.31 -9.51
C GLY A 116 -26.18 18.15 -8.00
N LYS A 117 -25.77 16.96 -7.54
CA LYS A 117 -25.70 16.65 -6.09
C LYS A 117 -24.31 16.78 -5.46
N CYS A 118 -23.25 16.95 -6.25
CA CYS A 118 -21.90 17.22 -5.75
C CYS A 118 -21.67 18.68 -5.34
N ALA A 119 -22.62 19.29 -4.62
CA ALA A 119 -22.47 20.64 -4.10
C ALA A 119 -21.98 20.59 -2.65
N ASN A 120 -21.27 21.64 -2.22
CA ASN A 120 -20.85 21.91 -0.83
C ASN A 120 -19.44 21.45 -0.42
N PHE A 121 -18.44 21.66 -1.28
CA PHE A 121 -17.03 21.66 -0.87
C PHE A 121 -16.43 23.04 -1.01
N SER A 122 -15.88 23.57 0.08
CA SER A 122 -15.08 24.80 0.04
C SER A 122 -13.62 24.44 -0.20
N PHE A 123 -13.05 24.99 -1.28
CA PHE A 123 -11.62 24.95 -1.49
C PHE A 123 -10.95 25.97 -0.55
N PRO A 124 -9.85 25.62 0.12
CA PRO A 124 -9.05 26.60 0.84
C PRO A 124 -8.61 27.69 -0.14
N ALA A 125 -8.78 28.95 0.26
CA ALA A 125 -8.50 30.11 -0.59
C ALA A 125 -7.00 30.27 -0.92
N THR A 126 -6.13 29.66 -0.10
CA THR A 126 -4.68 29.82 -0.19
C THR A 126 -3.98 28.52 0.17
N SER A 127 -2.92 28.19 -0.59
CA SER A 127 -2.05 27.04 -0.34
C SER A 127 -0.63 27.49 0.01
N LEU A 128 0.09 26.64 0.72
CA LEU A 128 1.50 26.82 1.01
C LEU A 128 2.32 26.56 -0.26
N SER A 129 3.32 27.40 -0.55
CA SER A 129 4.24 27.17 -1.67
C SER A 129 5.45 26.40 -1.16
N VAL A 130 5.82 25.36 -1.89
CA VAL A 130 6.80 24.36 -1.49
C VAL A 130 7.63 23.95 -2.69
N ASP A 131 8.94 23.85 -2.50
CA ASP A 131 9.86 23.19 -3.43
C ASP A 131 10.09 21.75 -2.95
N SER A 132 9.90 20.76 -3.83
CA SER A 132 10.03 19.35 -3.50
C SER A 132 10.95 18.65 -4.47
N SER A 133 11.78 17.73 -3.96
CA SER A 133 12.63 16.88 -4.78
C SER A 133 11.86 15.82 -5.57
N ALA A 134 10.55 15.69 -5.35
CA ALA A 134 9.69 14.73 -6.04
C ALA A 134 8.48 15.42 -6.66
N GLY A 135 8.11 14.98 -7.88
CA GLY A 135 6.87 15.41 -8.53
C GLY A 135 5.64 14.67 -7.99
N GLN A 136 4.46 15.17 -8.36
CA GLN A 136 3.21 14.46 -8.16
C GLN A 136 3.28 13.10 -8.86
N TYR A 137 2.83 12.02 -8.20
CA TYR A 137 2.91 10.64 -8.69
C TYR A 137 4.31 10.02 -8.80
N ALA A 138 5.34 10.61 -8.19
CA ALA A 138 6.68 10.05 -8.25
C ALA A 138 6.81 8.70 -7.53
N TRP A 139 7.63 7.82 -8.12
CA TRP A 139 8.13 6.60 -7.50
C TRP A 139 9.50 6.88 -6.88
N ILE A 140 9.53 7.04 -5.56
CA ILE A 140 10.75 7.39 -4.83
C ILE A 140 11.37 6.09 -4.30
N PRO A 141 12.58 5.70 -4.74
CA PRO A 141 13.20 4.46 -4.30
C PRO A 141 13.25 4.37 -2.78
N SER A 142 12.90 3.20 -2.25
CA SER A 142 13.02 2.91 -0.82
C SER A 142 14.41 3.29 -0.31
N CYS A 143 14.47 3.86 0.89
CA CYS A 143 15.69 4.35 1.52
C CYS A 143 16.39 5.54 0.86
N THR A 144 15.72 6.21 -0.08
CA THR A 144 16.14 7.50 -0.64
C THR A 144 15.55 8.67 0.14
N ASP A 145 16.24 9.80 0.13
CA ASP A 145 15.79 11.01 0.81
C ASP A 145 14.81 11.81 -0.06
N LEU A 146 13.65 12.11 0.50
CA LEU A 146 12.67 13.07 0.01
C LEU A 146 12.90 14.40 0.72
N VAL A 147 13.17 15.45 -0.07
CA VAL A 147 13.40 16.81 0.44
C VAL A 147 12.19 17.67 0.11
N VAL A 148 11.69 18.39 1.11
CA VAL A 148 10.53 19.28 0.99
C VAL A 148 10.89 20.60 1.69
N LYS A 149 10.90 21.71 0.95
CA LYS A 149 11.31 23.02 1.44
C LYS A 149 10.19 24.05 1.26
N PRO A 150 9.67 24.67 2.33
CA PRO A 150 8.70 25.74 2.19
C PRO A 150 9.36 26.97 1.54
N THR A 151 8.67 27.55 0.56
CA THR A 151 9.04 28.83 -0.06
C THR A 151 8.15 29.99 0.41
N SER A 152 7.05 29.68 1.11
CA SER A 152 6.16 30.64 1.76
C SER A 152 5.70 30.16 3.16
N GLY A 153 4.77 30.87 3.79
CA GLY A 153 4.20 30.54 5.11
C GLY A 153 5.07 30.94 6.31
N THR A 154 4.60 30.59 7.50
CA THR A 154 5.26 30.96 8.78
C THR A 154 5.64 29.70 9.58
N PRO A 155 6.91 29.55 10.03
CA PRO A 155 7.28 28.48 10.95
C PRO A 155 6.53 28.54 12.30
N PRO A 156 6.53 27.47 13.12
CA PRO A 156 7.04 26.14 12.82
C PRO A 156 6.20 25.43 11.75
N TYR A 157 6.86 24.64 10.89
CA TYR A 157 6.16 23.75 9.96
C TYR A 157 6.01 22.34 10.54
N THR A 158 4.93 21.68 10.16
CA THR A 158 4.65 20.27 10.42
C THR A 158 4.62 19.53 9.10
N PHE A 159 5.58 18.62 8.90
CA PHE A 159 5.59 17.70 7.78
C PHE A 159 4.91 16.40 8.16
N THR A 160 3.96 15.96 7.36
CA THR A 160 3.20 14.73 7.57
C THR A 160 3.42 13.79 6.40
N VAL A 161 3.61 12.51 6.69
CA VAL A 161 3.55 11.44 5.70
C VAL A 161 2.40 10.52 6.08
N ALA A 162 1.53 10.23 5.11
CA ALA A 162 0.32 9.45 5.27
C ALA A 162 0.33 8.26 4.29
N PRO A 163 0.86 7.10 4.70
CA PRO A 163 0.80 5.89 3.88
C PRO A 163 -0.59 5.25 3.90
N ALA A 164 -0.94 4.53 2.85
CA ALA A 164 -2.17 3.74 2.82
C ALA A 164 -2.19 2.68 3.92
N LEU A 165 -3.35 2.52 4.57
CA LEU A 165 -3.60 1.51 5.62
C LEU A 165 -2.64 1.57 6.82
N HIS A 166 -2.03 2.73 7.06
CA HIS A 166 -1.14 2.96 8.19
C HIS A 166 -1.48 4.28 8.90
N PRO A 167 -1.15 4.42 10.20
CA PRO A 167 -1.15 5.71 10.86
C PRO A 167 -0.19 6.69 10.18
N PRO A 168 -0.53 7.98 10.06
CA PRO A 168 0.44 8.99 9.68
C PRO A 168 1.62 9.06 10.65
N PHE A 169 2.67 9.73 10.22
CA PHE A 169 3.66 10.28 11.16
C PHE A 169 3.97 11.73 10.84
N ASN A 170 4.35 12.47 11.88
CA ASN A 170 4.61 13.90 11.81
C ASN A 170 6.05 14.22 12.22
N ILE A 171 6.70 15.11 11.46
CA ILE A 171 7.94 15.80 11.83
C ILE A 171 7.58 17.26 12.09
N THR A 172 7.58 17.65 13.37
CA THR A 172 7.25 19.00 13.82
C THR A 172 8.50 19.87 14.00
N ASN A 173 8.30 21.19 14.14
CA ASN A 173 9.38 22.17 14.36
C ASN A 173 10.38 22.22 13.20
N VAL A 174 9.89 21.97 11.99
CA VAL A 174 10.68 22.17 10.77
C VAL A 174 10.86 23.69 10.59
N GLY A 175 12.11 24.12 10.38
CA GLY A 175 12.43 25.51 10.05
C GLY A 175 12.24 25.80 8.57
N SER A 176 12.64 27.00 8.13
CA SER A 176 12.57 27.40 6.71
C SER A 176 13.57 26.66 5.81
N ASP A 177 14.52 25.90 6.37
CA ASP A 177 15.49 25.12 5.61
C ASP A 177 14.87 23.87 4.94
N GLY A 178 13.65 23.53 5.32
CA GLY A 178 12.93 22.35 4.82
C GLY A 178 13.15 21.11 5.68
N VAL A 179 12.49 20.03 5.27
CA VAL A 179 12.56 18.71 5.88
C VAL A 179 13.18 17.74 4.90
N THR A 180 14.06 16.89 5.42
CA THR A 180 14.60 15.74 4.68
C THR A 180 14.11 14.49 5.39
N TRP A 181 13.31 13.69 4.69
CA TRP A 181 12.81 12.41 5.19
C TRP A 181 13.30 11.28 4.31
N LYS A 182 13.84 10.23 4.91
CA LYS A 182 14.22 9.02 4.18
C LYS A 182 13.00 8.12 4.02
N VAL A 183 12.64 7.75 2.79
CA VAL A 183 11.49 6.90 2.48
C VAL A 183 11.65 5.53 3.11
N GLN A 184 11.00 5.31 4.25
CA GLN A 184 11.03 4.09 5.04
C GLN A 184 9.74 3.29 4.87
N LEU A 185 9.31 3.13 3.63
CA LEU A 185 8.10 2.41 3.25
C LEU A 185 8.47 1.19 2.41
N GLN A 186 7.70 0.11 2.55
CA GLN A 186 7.88 -1.07 1.72
C GLN A 186 7.58 -0.76 0.26
N TRP A 187 8.22 -1.50 -0.64
CA TRP A 187 8.01 -1.36 -2.09
C TRP A 187 6.52 -1.33 -2.46
N SER A 188 6.18 -0.47 -3.41
CA SER A 188 4.83 -0.23 -3.94
C SER A 188 3.81 0.32 -2.94
N THR A 189 4.22 0.70 -1.71
CA THR A 189 3.28 1.34 -0.76
C THR A 189 2.94 2.74 -1.26
N PRO A 190 1.65 3.05 -1.54
CA PRO A 190 1.25 4.40 -1.89
C PRO A 190 1.16 5.26 -0.62
N PHE A 191 1.52 6.54 -0.74
CA PHE A 191 1.45 7.48 0.36
C PHE A 191 1.27 8.92 -0.13
N PHE A 192 0.73 9.77 0.73
CA PHE A 192 0.72 11.21 0.54
C PHE A 192 1.67 11.88 1.50
N VAL A 193 2.13 13.07 1.14
CA VAL A 193 2.89 13.95 2.02
C VAL A 193 2.20 15.30 2.10
N SER A 194 2.29 15.96 3.24
CA SER A 194 1.86 17.35 3.40
C SER A 194 2.80 18.16 4.27
N LEU A 195 2.77 19.47 4.06
CA LEU A 195 3.44 20.45 4.90
C LEU A 195 2.40 21.50 5.34
N THR A 196 2.30 21.69 6.64
CA THR A 196 1.40 22.67 7.26
C THR A 196 2.22 23.69 8.03
N ASP A 197 1.94 24.97 7.85
CA ASP A 197 2.59 26.05 8.60
C ASP A 197 1.85 26.38 9.91
N SER A 198 2.38 27.30 10.72
CA SER A 198 1.78 27.66 12.01
C SER A 198 0.48 28.46 11.90
N THR A 199 0.17 28.99 10.71
CA THR A 199 -1.04 29.77 10.42
C THR A 199 -2.15 28.92 9.80
N GLY A 200 -1.86 27.64 9.49
CA GLY A 200 -2.80 26.70 8.87
C GLY A 200 -2.75 26.68 7.35
N LEU A 201 -1.77 27.32 6.70
CA LEU A 201 -1.52 27.12 5.28
C LEU A 201 -0.97 25.73 5.05
N THR A 202 -1.52 25.04 4.05
CA THR A 202 -1.19 23.65 3.77
C THR A 202 -0.76 23.45 2.32
N TRP A 203 0.10 22.46 2.14
CA TRP A 203 0.48 21.90 0.85
C TRP A 203 0.46 20.39 0.96
N SER A 204 0.12 19.68 -0.11
CA SER A 204 0.23 18.23 -0.17
C SER A 204 0.52 17.71 -1.57
N TYR A 205 1.29 16.63 -1.68
CA TYR A 205 1.50 15.85 -2.90
C TYR A 205 1.17 14.38 -2.69
N GLY A 206 0.69 13.75 -3.77
CA GLY A 206 0.54 12.30 -3.88
C GLY A 206 -0.54 11.89 -4.88
N PRO A 207 -0.87 10.59 -4.94
CA PRO A 207 -0.15 9.53 -4.23
C PRO A 207 1.26 9.37 -4.81
N LEU A 208 2.25 9.38 -3.94
CA LEU A 208 3.62 8.96 -4.22
C LEU A 208 3.71 7.45 -3.97
N HIS A 209 4.71 6.81 -4.54
CA HIS A 209 4.95 5.38 -4.33
C HIS A 209 6.38 5.13 -3.85
N ALA A 210 6.52 4.21 -2.91
CA ALA A 210 7.83 3.68 -2.56
C ALA A 210 8.34 2.79 -3.69
N GLY A 211 9.32 3.29 -4.43
CA GLY A 211 9.97 2.56 -5.52
C GLY A 211 10.95 1.51 -5.03
N GLN A 212 11.41 0.70 -5.99
CA GLN A 212 12.43 -0.30 -5.74
C GLN A 212 13.74 0.41 -5.37
N GLY A 213 14.26 0.12 -4.18
CA GLY A 213 15.46 0.75 -3.63
C GLY A 213 16.19 -0.19 -2.69
N ASP A 214 17.08 0.38 -1.89
CA ASP A 214 17.73 -0.33 -0.79
C ASP A 214 16.70 -0.63 0.31
N ASP A 215 16.90 -1.71 1.08
CA ASP A 215 16.09 -2.09 2.24
C ASP A 215 16.79 -1.78 3.57
N SER A 216 18.03 -1.26 3.54
CA SER A 216 18.86 -1.00 4.72
C SER A 216 18.21 -0.09 5.78
N CYS A 217 17.27 0.77 5.37
CA CYS A 217 16.55 1.68 6.24
C CYS A 217 15.14 1.20 6.60
N LEU A 218 14.63 0.16 5.94
CA LEU A 218 13.39 -0.51 6.28
C LEU A 218 13.66 -1.33 7.53
N VAL A 219 13.81 -0.64 8.66
CA VAL A 219 14.00 -1.29 9.95
C VAL A 219 12.84 -2.25 10.11
N ASN A 220 13.14 -3.55 10.22
CA ASN A 220 12.19 -4.65 10.32
C ASN A 220 10.97 -4.25 11.18
N ILE A 221 9.90 -3.72 10.57
CA ILE A 221 8.64 -3.33 11.26
C ILE A 221 7.81 -4.59 11.50
N GLY A 222 8.48 -5.72 11.73
CA GLY A 222 7.84 -6.89 12.28
C GLY A 222 7.74 -6.72 13.80
N PRO A 223 6.71 -7.29 14.44
CA PRO A 223 6.76 -7.66 15.84
C PRO A 223 7.75 -8.81 16.01
N HIS A 224 9.00 -8.63 15.59
CA HIS A 224 10.10 -9.38 16.12
C HIS A 224 10.38 -8.78 17.50
N ALA A 225 9.53 -9.16 18.46
CA ALA A 225 10.08 -9.64 19.71
C ALA A 225 11.34 -10.41 19.31
N SER A 226 12.48 -9.85 19.67
CA SER A 226 13.77 -10.43 19.36
C SER A 226 13.69 -11.92 19.67
N ILE A 227 13.67 -12.76 18.63
CA ILE A 227 13.83 -14.21 18.76
C ILE A 227 15.24 -14.51 19.31
N VAL A 228 16.04 -13.50 19.67
CA VAL A 228 17.22 -13.66 20.52
C VAL A 228 16.83 -14.00 21.99
N THR A 229 15.55 -13.93 22.36
CA THR A 229 15.00 -14.58 23.58
C THR A 229 14.15 -15.82 23.25
N LEU A 230 14.39 -16.51 22.13
CA LEU A 230 13.83 -17.85 21.85
C LEU A 230 14.91 -18.88 21.52
N VAL A 231 16.19 -18.60 21.79
CA VAL A 231 17.22 -19.64 21.89
C VAL A 231 17.21 -20.30 23.28
N GLY A 232 16.42 -19.77 24.23
CA GLY A 232 16.22 -20.37 25.56
C GLY A 232 15.07 -21.36 25.68
N THR A 233 14.08 -21.35 24.78
CA THR A 233 12.89 -22.22 24.89
C THR A 233 12.97 -23.48 24.03
N ALA A 234 13.83 -23.52 23.00
CA ALA A 234 14.09 -24.74 22.25
C ALA A 234 14.79 -25.81 23.11
N PHE A 235 15.65 -25.39 24.05
CA PHE A 235 16.23 -26.30 25.05
C PHE A 235 15.30 -26.51 26.26
N GLY A 236 14.57 -25.47 26.68
CA GLY A 236 13.64 -25.56 27.81
C GLY A 236 12.50 -26.56 27.59
N SER A 237 11.88 -26.57 26.40
CA SER A 237 10.79 -27.50 26.09
C SER A 237 11.27 -28.94 25.92
N LEU A 238 12.50 -29.14 25.44
CA LEU A 238 13.10 -30.47 25.29
C LEU A 238 13.40 -31.09 26.66
N ILE A 239 13.91 -30.28 27.61
CA ILE A 239 14.14 -30.74 28.99
C ILE A 239 12.80 -30.97 29.71
N LEU A 240 11.84 -30.06 29.62
CA LEU A 240 10.54 -30.23 30.27
C LEU A 240 9.77 -31.43 29.69
N GLY A 241 9.83 -31.61 28.37
CA GLY A 241 9.25 -32.76 27.67
C GLY A 241 9.92 -34.07 28.05
N ALA A 242 11.25 -34.12 28.15
CA ALA A 242 11.99 -35.30 28.59
C ALA A 242 11.65 -35.68 30.04
N VAL A 243 11.58 -34.70 30.95
CA VAL A 243 11.21 -34.93 32.36
C VAL A 243 9.77 -35.47 32.47
N LEU A 244 8.81 -34.88 31.75
CA LEU A 244 7.43 -35.37 31.73
C LEU A 244 7.33 -36.79 31.16
N THR A 245 8.09 -37.10 30.10
CA THR A 245 8.08 -38.43 29.49
C THR A 245 8.66 -39.49 30.43
N VAL A 246 9.77 -39.18 31.12
CA VAL A 246 10.36 -40.06 32.15
C VAL A 246 9.39 -40.28 33.32
N LEU A 247 8.69 -39.22 33.76
CA LEU A 247 7.74 -39.31 34.87
C LEU A 247 6.52 -40.18 34.52
N VAL A 248 6.00 -40.04 33.29
CA VAL A 248 4.91 -40.89 32.77
C VAL A 248 5.36 -42.36 32.66
N LEU A 249 6.53 -42.62 32.08
CA LEU A 249 7.08 -43.98 31.99
C LEU A 249 7.31 -44.60 33.36
N PHE A 250 7.80 -43.83 34.33
CA PHE A 250 7.99 -44.27 35.71
C PHE A 250 6.66 -44.66 36.38
N LEU A 251 5.61 -43.84 36.24
CA LEU A 251 4.29 -44.14 36.79
C LEU A 251 3.63 -45.37 36.14
N VAL A 252 3.81 -45.56 34.83
CA VAL A 252 3.31 -46.75 34.11
C VAL A 252 4.04 -48.01 34.55
N ASN A 253 5.36 -47.97 34.70
CA ASN A 253 6.14 -49.12 35.19
C ASN A 253 5.80 -49.45 36.64
N ARG A 254 5.64 -48.44 37.51
CA ARG A 254 5.23 -48.67 38.91
C ARG A 254 3.83 -49.29 39.00
N ARG A 255 2.89 -48.90 38.13
CA ARG A 255 1.57 -49.55 38.04
C ARG A 255 1.65 -50.99 37.54
N ARG A 256 2.62 -51.31 36.68
CA ARG A 256 2.79 -52.67 36.14
C ARG A 256 3.29 -53.65 37.20
N ASP A 257 4.16 -53.20 38.12
CA ASP A 257 4.65 -54.05 39.21
C ASP A 257 3.58 -54.30 40.29
N SER A 258 2.68 -53.34 40.56
CA SER A 258 1.52 -53.60 41.44
C SER A 258 0.51 -54.61 40.88
N ARG A 259 0.52 -54.89 39.56
CA ARG A 259 -0.40 -55.88 38.94
C ARG A 259 0.15 -57.30 38.88
N ARG A 260 1.29 -57.59 39.51
CA ARG A 260 1.73 -58.97 39.77
C ARG A 260 1.12 -59.58 41.04
N GLY A 261 0.27 -58.84 41.75
CA GLY A 261 -0.58 -59.37 42.82
C GLY A 261 -1.93 -59.84 42.28
N THR A 262 -2.08 -61.16 42.14
CA THR A 262 -3.35 -61.91 42.13
C THR A 262 -4.39 -61.50 41.08
N TRP A 263 -4.27 -62.09 39.90
CA TRP A 263 -5.37 -62.20 38.94
C TRP A 263 -6.48 -63.09 39.52
N ILE A 264 -7.59 -62.49 39.94
CA ILE A 264 -8.85 -63.22 40.15
C ILE A 264 -9.63 -63.14 38.83
N PRO A 265 -9.96 -64.28 38.18
CA PRO A 265 -10.78 -64.26 36.97
C PRO A 265 -12.23 -63.94 37.33
N PHE A 266 -12.70 -62.75 36.94
CA PHE A 266 -14.11 -62.39 37.05
C PHE A 266 -14.89 -63.02 35.88
N GLN A 267 -15.75 -63.97 36.20
CA GLN A 267 -16.64 -64.64 35.24
C GLN A 267 -17.69 -63.68 34.71
N LEU A 268 -17.89 -63.69 33.39
CA LEU A 268 -19.02 -63.06 32.72
C LEU A 268 -20.30 -63.88 32.96
N THR A 269 -21.25 -63.26 33.65
CA THR A 269 -22.70 -63.52 33.51
C THR A 269 -23.32 -62.15 33.25
N GLY A 270 -23.78 -61.80 32.06
CA GLY A 270 -24.73 -62.53 31.24
C GLY A 270 -26.14 -62.16 31.68
N LYS A 271 -26.69 -61.04 31.20
CA LYS A 271 -28.13 -60.77 31.22
C LYS A 271 -28.52 -59.83 30.07
N LYS A 272 -29.15 -60.43 29.06
CA LYS A 272 -29.94 -59.78 28.01
C LYS A 272 -31.32 -59.48 28.59
N SER A 273 -31.84 -58.28 28.38
CA SER A 273 -33.27 -57.93 28.48
C SER A 273 -33.43 -56.69 27.59
N ALA A 274 -33.94 -56.82 26.37
CA ALA A 274 -35.35 -56.96 25.97
C ALA A 274 -36.10 -55.61 26.05
N LEU A 275 -36.67 -55.27 24.89
CA LEU A 275 -37.33 -54.04 24.49
C LEU A 275 -38.53 -53.65 25.36
N VAL A 276 -38.76 -52.32 25.48
CA VAL A 276 -40.08 -51.74 25.70
C VAL A 276 -40.21 -50.49 24.80
N PRO A 277 -41.20 -50.40 23.90
CA PRO A 277 -41.57 -49.19 23.18
C PRO A 277 -42.78 -48.50 23.81
N THR A 278 -42.93 -47.19 23.58
CA THR A 278 -44.15 -46.32 23.56
C THR A 278 -43.81 -44.89 24.07
N PRO A 279 -44.65 -43.87 23.85
CA PRO A 279 -45.06 -43.29 22.57
C PRO A 279 -44.94 -41.73 22.55
N TYR A 280 -45.31 -41.14 21.42
CA TYR A 280 -45.46 -39.69 21.17
C TYR A 280 -46.24 -38.91 22.24
N LEU A 281 -45.83 -37.67 22.50
CA LEU A 281 -46.69 -36.60 23.05
C LEU A 281 -46.19 -35.22 22.62
N ASP A 282 -47.13 -34.44 22.09
CA ASP A 282 -47.02 -33.09 21.52
C ASP A 282 -46.94 -31.97 22.59
N THR A 283 -46.19 -30.90 22.26
CA THR A 283 -46.37 -29.46 22.59
C THR A 283 -46.32 -28.99 24.08
N PRO A 284 -46.09 -27.68 24.39
CA PRO A 284 -46.11 -26.47 23.54
C PRO A 284 -44.91 -25.49 23.70
N GLN A 285 -44.93 -24.45 22.86
CA GLN A 285 -44.22 -23.18 23.01
C GLN A 285 -44.37 -22.59 24.42
N LEU A 286 -43.29 -22.01 24.94
CA LEU A 286 -43.37 -20.92 25.90
C LEU A 286 -42.22 -19.93 25.65
N GLU A 287 -42.59 -18.68 25.37
CA GLU A 287 -41.73 -17.51 25.44
C GLU A 287 -41.23 -17.33 26.88
N ALA A 288 -39.94 -17.04 27.02
CA ALA A 288 -39.41 -16.30 28.16
C ALA A 288 -38.13 -15.58 27.72
N ASP A 289 -38.26 -14.27 27.56
CA ASP A 289 -37.20 -13.32 27.88
C ASP A 289 -36.61 -13.65 29.25
N THR A 290 -35.29 -13.61 29.41
CA THR A 290 -34.55 -12.59 30.19
C THR A 290 -33.09 -13.04 30.41
N SER A 291 -32.16 -12.16 30.04
CA SER A 291 -30.87 -11.83 30.72
C SER A 291 -29.80 -12.90 31.00
N GLN A 292 -28.60 -12.55 30.50
CA GLN A 292 -27.28 -12.63 31.16
C GLN A 292 -26.73 -14.01 31.55
N LEU A 293 -25.62 -14.43 30.91
CA LEU A 293 -24.29 -14.55 31.53
C LEU A 293 -23.34 -15.38 30.66
N LEU A 294 -22.10 -14.88 30.55
CA LEU A 294 -20.83 -15.58 30.29
C LEU A 294 -20.86 -16.80 29.35
N GLY A 295 -20.46 -16.57 28.10
CA GLY A 295 -20.16 -17.60 27.11
C GLY A 295 -18.69 -17.55 26.68
N THR A 296 -17.91 -18.45 27.25
CA THR A 296 -16.54 -18.85 26.93
C THR A 296 -16.23 -18.90 25.43
N GLY A 297 -15.11 -18.29 25.03
CA GLY A 297 -14.60 -18.32 23.67
C GLY A 297 -14.21 -19.74 23.23
N SER A 298 -14.77 -20.16 22.11
CA SER A 298 -14.43 -21.40 21.41
C SER A 298 -13.51 -21.03 20.23
N ASN A 299 -12.24 -21.43 20.34
CA ASN A 299 -11.26 -21.37 19.25
C ASN A 299 -11.61 -22.44 18.21
N TYR A 300 -11.91 -22.02 16.98
CA TYR A 300 -11.85 -22.92 15.83
C TYR A 300 -10.42 -22.90 15.28
N ASP A 301 -9.82 -24.09 15.37
CA ASP A 301 -8.51 -24.48 14.87
C ASP A 301 -8.64 -24.73 13.36
N LEU A 302 -8.06 -23.87 12.51
CA LEU A 302 -8.02 -24.05 11.06
C LEU A 302 -6.69 -24.71 10.69
N GLY A 303 -6.81 -25.91 10.12
CA GLY A 303 -5.72 -26.78 9.71
C GLY A 303 -4.76 -26.12 8.73
N TYR A 304 -3.50 -26.04 9.17
CA TYR A 304 -2.34 -25.67 8.38
C TYR A 304 -1.81 -26.91 7.65
N SER A 305 -2.01 -26.99 6.34
CA SER A 305 -1.37 -27.99 5.49
C SER A 305 -0.02 -27.47 5.01
N ASP A 306 1.03 -28.01 5.64
CA ASP A 306 2.44 -27.82 5.33
C ASP A 306 2.80 -28.52 4.00
N ARG A 307 3.32 -27.78 3.03
CA ARG A 307 3.98 -28.34 1.84
C ARG A 307 5.33 -27.65 1.64
N ARG A 308 6.33 -28.20 2.34
CA ARG A 308 7.76 -28.03 2.07
C ARG A 308 8.08 -28.44 0.63
N ASP A 309 8.70 -27.52 -0.10
CA ASP A 309 9.76 -27.88 -1.04
C ASP A 309 11.05 -27.21 -0.56
N GLN A 310 11.96 -28.06 -0.10
CA GLN A 310 13.35 -27.70 0.20
C GLN A 310 14.08 -27.53 -1.12
N ASN A 311 14.70 -26.38 -1.35
CA ASN A 311 15.89 -26.36 -2.19
C ASN A 311 16.96 -25.47 -1.57
N THR A 312 17.92 -26.15 -0.98
CA THR A 312 19.12 -25.61 -0.37
C THR A 312 20.13 -25.35 -1.48
N SER A 313 20.56 -24.10 -1.65
CA SER A 313 21.76 -23.78 -2.43
C SER A 313 22.46 -22.62 -1.75
N SER A 314 23.41 -22.98 -0.90
CA SER A 314 24.38 -22.07 -0.30
C SER A 314 25.33 -21.57 -1.38
N ALA A 315 25.37 -20.26 -1.60
CA ALA A 315 26.44 -19.60 -2.34
C ALA A 315 26.99 -18.45 -1.51
N THR A 316 28.16 -18.69 -0.93
CA THR A 316 29.09 -17.69 -0.39
C THR A 316 29.55 -16.80 -1.54
N VAL A 317 29.28 -15.49 -1.48
CA VAL A 317 29.92 -14.51 -2.36
C VAL A 317 30.51 -13.38 -1.52
N THR A 318 31.84 -13.36 -1.55
CA THR A 318 32.76 -12.33 -1.07
C THR A 318 32.56 -10.99 -1.75
N SER A 319 32.66 -9.92 -0.96
CA SER A 319 32.76 -8.53 -1.40
C SER A 319 34.02 -8.27 -2.24
N TYR A 320 33.92 -7.45 -3.27
CA TYR A 320 34.81 -6.30 -3.60
C TYR A 320 34.40 -5.75 -4.97
N GLY A 321 34.07 -4.45 -5.06
CA GLY A 321 33.74 -3.82 -6.34
C GLY A 321 33.09 -2.45 -6.22
N ARG A 322 33.86 -1.48 -5.71
CA ARG A 322 33.52 -0.05 -5.70
C ARG A 322 33.49 0.46 -7.14
N SER A 323 32.34 0.89 -7.64
CA SER A 323 32.24 1.63 -8.90
C SER A 323 31.43 2.91 -8.69
N THR A 324 32.12 4.04 -8.73
CA THR A 324 31.53 5.38 -8.72
C THR A 324 30.95 5.68 -10.09
N LEU A 325 29.62 5.66 -10.21
CA LEU A 325 28.92 6.19 -11.39
C LEU A 325 28.42 7.60 -11.09
N GLN A 326 29.11 8.53 -11.74
CA GLN A 326 28.82 9.95 -11.82
C GLN A 326 27.54 10.16 -12.65
N THR A 327 26.44 10.50 -11.99
CA THR A 327 25.18 10.87 -12.64
C THR A 327 25.23 12.33 -13.08
N ASN A 328 25.12 12.56 -14.40
CA ASN A 328 24.87 13.87 -14.99
C ASN A 328 23.44 14.34 -14.66
N PRO A 329 23.23 15.61 -14.27
CA PRO A 329 21.89 16.17 -14.05
C PRO A 329 21.26 16.55 -15.39
N GLY A 330 20.29 15.75 -15.86
CA GLY A 330 19.51 16.03 -17.06
C GLY A 330 18.13 16.60 -16.74
N LEU A 331 17.97 17.90 -17.00
CA LEU A 331 16.74 18.60 -17.39
C LEU A 331 15.40 18.11 -16.77
N ALA A 332 15.05 18.69 -15.61
CA ALA A 332 13.68 18.73 -15.15
C ALA A 332 12.85 19.63 -16.10
N ILE A 333 11.89 19.05 -16.82
CA ILE A 333 10.89 19.80 -17.58
C ILE A 333 9.84 20.27 -16.57
N PRO A 334 9.57 21.58 -16.41
CA PRO A 334 8.50 22.05 -15.54
C PRO A 334 7.15 21.67 -16.16
N TYR A 335 6.44 20.74 -15.53
CA TYR A 335 5.03 20.51 -15.84
C TYR A 335 4.22 21.71 -15.34
N ARG A 336 3.71 22.51 -16.26
CA ARG A 336 2.75 23.57 -16.01
C ARG A 336 1.36 22.95 -15.99
N THR A 337 0.89 22.58 -14.81
CA THR A 337 -0.53 22.27 -14.57
C THR A 337 -1.31 23.58 -14.55
N GLU A 338 -2.00 23.89 -15.64
CA GLU A 338 -3.03 24.93 -15.63
C GLU A 338 -4.18 24.43 -14.72
N PRO A 339 -4.65 25.25 -13.75
CA PRO A 339 -5.82 24.91 -12.96
C PRO A 339 -7.03 24.70 -13.87
N PHE A 340 -7.74 23.59 -13.68
CA PHE A 340 -9.04 23.39 -14.31
C PHE A 340 -10.01 24.44 -13.76
N ASP A 341 -10.45 25.38 -14.60
CA ASP A 341 -11.49 26.36 -14.27
C ASP A 341 -12.87 25.77 -14.61
N PRO A 342 -13.68 25.38 -13.60
CA PRO A 342 -15.01 24.82 -13.84
C PRO A 342 -16.02 25.83 -14.40
N ASN A 343 -15.68 27.12 -14.52
CA ASN A 343 -16.58 28.15 -15.06
C ASN A 343 -16.39 28.43 -16.57
N SER A 344 -15.54 27.70 -17.27
CA SER A 344 -15.30 27.94 -18.72
C SER A 344 -16.31 27.28 -19.67
N LEU A 345 -17.42 26.73 -19.17
CA LEU A 345 -18.54 26.29 -19.99
C LEU A 345 -19.33 27.48 -20.51
N ASN A 346 -18.91 27.99 -21.67
CA ASN A 346 -19.67 28.93 -22.49
C ASN A 346 -20.99 28.29 -22.94
N PRO A 347 -22.18 28.77 -22.54
CA PRO A 347 -23.45 28.31 -23.08
C PRO A 347 -23.77 29.19 -24.30
N GLY A 348 -23.45 28.71 -25.50
CA GLY A 348 -23.76 29.50 -26.69
C GLY A 348 -23.11 29.01 -27.98
N VAL A 349 -23.38 27.77 -28.38
CA VAL A 349 -23.30 27.38 -29.79
C VAL A 349 -24.60 26.68 -30.14
N GLU A 350 -25.48 27.45 -30.76
CA GLU A 350 -26.72 27.00 -31.39
C GLU A 350 -26.35 26.16 -32.62
N ILE A 351 -26.44 24.83 -32.50
CA ILE A 351 -26.20 23.93 -33.62
C ILE A 351 -27.51 23.80 -34.40
N THR A 352 -27.52 24.38 -35.60
CA THR A 352 -28.62 24.28 -36.55
C THR A 352 -28.82 22.83 -36.98
N GLU A 353 -30.03 22.30 -36.76
CA GLU A 353 -30.48 21.00 -37.26
C GLU A 353 -30.39 20.94 -38.80
N ALA A 354 -29.58 20.02 -39.31
CA ALA A 354 -29.66 19.58 -40.69
C ALA A 354 -30.44 18.26 -40.75
N THR A 355 -31.70 18.35 -41.16
CA THR A 355 -32.57 17.26 -41.56
C THR A 355 -31.91 16.37 -42.62
N SER A 356 -31.83 15.06 -42.38
CA SER A 356 -31.59 14.07 -43.44
C SER A 356 -32.51 12.86 -43.26
N PRO A 357 -33.12 12.33 -44.33
CA PRO A 357 -34.19 11.34 -44.25
C PRO A 357 -33.71 9.89 -44.37
N GLY A 358 -34.35 9.01 -43.60
CA GLY A 358 -34.82 7.69 -44.04
C GLY A 358 -33.80 6.57 -44.31
N GLY A 359 -33.85 5.52 -43.47
CA GLY A 359 -33.21 4.24 -43.78
C GLY A 359 -33.37 3.19 -42.69
N ALA A 360 -34.55 2.59 -42.58
CA ALA A 360 -34.77 1.41 -41.74
C ALA A 360 -34.08 0.18 -42.34
N THR A 361 -33.13 -0.41 -41.61
CA THR A 361 -32.64 -1.77 -41.86
C THR A 361 -32.48 -2.54 -40.56
N LEU A 362 -32.79 -3.83 -40.64
CA LEU A 362 -33.03 -4.77 -39.55
C LEU A 362 -31.81 -5.01 -38.65
N ALA A 363 -32.10 -5.15 -37.36
CA ALA A 363 -31.19 -5.48 -36.28
C ALA A 363 -30.46 -6.83 -36.52
N SER A 364 -29.14 -6.78 -36.56
CA SER A 364 -28.28 -7.92 -36.19
C SER A 364 -28.10 -7.92 -34.66
N PRO A 365 -27.99 -9.10 -34.02
CA PRO A 365 -27.72 -9.17 -32.58
C PRO A 365 -26.37 -8.52 -32.31
N ALA A 366 -26.38 -7.46 -31.52
CA ALA A 366 -25.19 -6.72 -31.13
C ALA A 366 -24.21 -7.67 -30.44
N GLU A 367 -23.17 -8.04 -31.18
CA GLU A 367 -21.97 -8.70 -30.70
C GLU A 367 -21.41 -7.82 -29.57
N ARG A 368 -21.59 -8.26 -28.31
CA ARG A 368 -21.09 -7.55 -27.13
C ARG A 368 -19.57 -7.58 -27.19
N ARG A 369 -18.97 -6.53 -27.74
CA ARG A 369 -17.52 -6.36 -27.75
C ARG A 369 -17.06 -6.16 -26.31
N SER A 370 -16.47 -7.20 -25.72
CA SER A 370 -15.79 -7.12 -24.44
C SER A 370 -14.54 -6.27 -24.61
N HIS A 371 -14.52 -5.08 -24.03
CA HIS A 371 -13.33 -4.23 -23.98
C HIS A 371 -12.57 -4.53 -22.70
N VAL A 372 -11.30 -4.94 -22.84
CA VAL A 372 -10.36 -5.09 -21.72
C VAL A 372 -9.50 -3.83 -21.69
N TYR A 373 -9.48 -3.14 -20.56
CA TYR A 373 -8.67 -1.94 -20.38
C TYR A 373 -7.42 -2.31 -19.60
N VAL A 374 -6.25 -2.03 -20.19
CA VAL A 374 -4.94 -2.23 -19.56
C VAL A 374 -4.36 -0.84 -19.29
N VAL A 375 -4.18 -0.51 -18.01
CA VAL A 375 -3.66 0.79 -17.57
C VAL A 375 -2.20 0.62 -17.16
N HIS A 376 -1.32 1.24 -17.94
CA HIS A 376 0.09 1.40 -17.59
C HIS A 376 0.25 2.70 -16.81
N HIS A 377 0.75 2.63 -15.58
CA HIS A 377 0.84 3.80 -14.69
C HIS A 377 2.08 4.67 -14.96
N ASP A 378 3.01 4.21 -15.80
CA ASP A 378 4.28 4.86 -16.09
C ASP A 378 5.01 4.16 -17.24
N ASN A 379 5.87 4.87 -17.96
CA ASN A 379 6.73 4.36 -19.03
C ASN A 379 7.84 3.38 -18.51
N GLY A 380 7.54 2.53 -17.52
CA GLY A 380 8.47 1.65 -16.81
C GLY A 380 7.89 0.26 -16.48
N PRO A 381 8.68 -0.60 -15.80
CA PRO A 381 8.25 -1.95 -15.42
C PRO A 381 7.40 -1.94 -14.14
N ALA A 382 6.07 -2.16 -14.32
CA ALA A 382 5.07 -2.63 -13.35
C ALA A 382 4.82 -1.75 -12.10
N PRO A 383 3.58 -1.74 -11.55
CA PRO A 383 2.44 -2.61 -11.85
C PRO A 383 1.48 -2.08 -12.93
N VAL A 384 0.82 -3.02 -13.63
CA VAL A 384 -0.20 -2.76 -14.65
C VAL A 384 -1.55 -3.16 -14.08
N SER A 385 -2.53 -2.27 -14.11
CA SER A 385 -3.89 -2.58 -13.66
C SER A 385 -4.76 -2.99 -14.85
N ILE A 386 -5.49 -4.10 -14.75
CA ILE A 386 -6.39 -4.60 -15.79
C ILE A 386 -7.83 -4.54 -15.28
N TYR A 387 -8.71 -3.88 -16.03
CA TYR A 387 -10.14 -3.79 -15.73
C TYR A 387 -10.95 -4.56 -16.78
N ALA A 388 -11.79 -5.48 -16.31
CA ALA A 388 -12.75 -6.22 -17.12
C ALA A 388 -14.19 -5.87 -16.68
N PRO A 389 -15.12 -5.62 -17.62
CA PRO A 389 -16.46 -5.08 -17.32
C PRO A 389 -17.43 -6.06 -16.65
N ASP A 390 -17.06 -7.34 -16.48
CA ASP A 390 -17.92 -8.42 -15.98
C ASP A 390 -17.43 -9.07 -14.69
N GLY A 391 -16.42 -8.50 -14.02
CA GLY A 391 -15.86 -9.10 -12.80
C GLY A 391 -15.14 -10.43 -13.07
N ALA A 392 -14.70 -10.67 -14.30
CA ALA A 392 -13.85 -11.82 -14.61
C ALA A 392 -12.58 -11.80 -13.75
N ASP A 393 -12.27 -12.93 -13.10
CA ASP A 393 -11.03 -13.13 -12.35
C ASP A 393 -9.83 -12.95 -13.28
N VAL A 394 -9.11 -11.84 -13.12
CA VAL A 394 -7.85 -11.60 -13.83
C VAL A 394 -6.71 -12.12 -12.97
N VAL A 395 -6.15 -13.28 -13.34
CA VAL A 395 -4.96 -13.82 -12.69
C VAL A 395 -3.73 -13.06 -13.19
N GLU A 396 -3.19 -12.19 -12.35
CA GLU A 396 -1.91 -11.52 -12.60
C GLU A 396 -0.77 -12.55 -12.53
N LEU A 397 -0.14 -12.84 -13.66
CA LEU A 397 1.09 -13.64 -13.68
C LEU A 397 2.28 -12.71 -13.36
N PRO A 398 3.18 -13.08 -12.42
CA PRO A 398 4.37 -12.30 -12.14
C PRO A 398 5.15 -12.07 -13.44
N PRO A 399 5.58 -10.84 -13.77
CA PRO A 399 6.37 -10.62 -14.95
C PRO A 399 7.71 -11.36 -14.81
N ILE A 400 7.90 -12.44 -15.58
CA ILE A 400 9.21 -13.05 -15.77
C ILE A 400 9.95 -12.15 -16.74
N TYR A 401 10.58 -11.09 -16.23
CA TYR A 401 11.59 -10.38 -16.99
C TYR A 401 12.74 -11.37 -17.23
N SER A 402 12.88 -11.82 -18.47
CA SER A 402 14.08 -12.52 -18.91
C SER A 402 15.28 -11.62 -18.62
N GLY A 403 15.99 -11.91 -17.53
CA GLY A 403 17.16 -11.14 -17.10
C GLY A 403 18.24 -11.11 -18.19
N PRO A 404 19.20 -10.18 -18.12
CA PRO A 404 20.21 -9.93 -19.16
C PRO A 404 21.27 -11.04 -19.35
N ASN A 405 21.02 -12.27 -18.91
CA ASN A 405 21.90 -13.42 -19.14
C ASN A 405 21.50 -14.23 -20.38
N ARG A 406 21.30 -13.55 -21.52
CA ARG A 406 21.47 -14.23 -22.81
C ARG A 406 22.97 -14.41 -23.06
N ARG A 407 23.48 -15.62 -22.79
CA ARG A 407 24.72 -16.10 -23.40
C ARG A 407 24.58 -15.90 -24.91
N ARG A 408 25.46 -15.10 -25.51
CA ARG A 408 25.59 -15.03 -26.97
C ARG A 408 26.08 -16.39 -27.43
N ILE A 409 25.20 -17.16 -28.06
CA ILE A 409 25.59 -18.33 -28.85
C ILE A 409 26.05 -17.77 -30.20
N SER A 410 27.34 -17.93 -30.51
CA SER A 410 27.88 -17.68 -31.85
C SER A 410 27.20 -18.65 -32.84
N PRO A 411 27.03 -18.30 -34.13
CA PRO A 411 26.40 -19.18 -35.13
C PRO A 411 27.02 -20.58 -35.24
N ASP A 412 28.25 -20.75 -34.72
CA ASP A 412 29.02 -21.99 -34.82
C ASP A 412 29.00 -22.85 -33.53
N GLY A 413 28.22 -22.48 -32.51
CA GLY A 413 27.94 -23.35 -31.36
C GLY A 413 29.05 -23.53 -30.32
N GLU A 414 30.13 -22.75 -30.36
CA GLU A 414 31.24 -22.88 -29.40
C GLU A 414 31.11 -21.90 -28.21
N ILE A 415 31.18 -22.43 -26.99
CA ILE A 415 31.08 -21.66 -25.74
C ILE A 415 32.46 -21.08 -25.41
N LEU A 416 32.65 -19.78 -25.58
CA LEU A 416 33.90 -19.10 -25.16
C LEU A 416 33.95 -18.93 -23.63
N PRO A 417 35.09 -19.23 -22.98
CA PRO A 417 35.27 -19.02 -21.56
C PRO A 417 35.34 -17.51 -21.21
N PRO A 418 34.92 -17.13 -20.00
CA PRO A 418 34.92 -15.74 -19.56
C PRO A 418 36.37 -15.22 -19.44
N GLY A 419 36.72 -14.21 -20.24
CA GLY A 419 38.03 -13.54 -20.19
C GLY A 419 38.79 -13.39 -21.52
N ALA A 420 38.24 -13.87 -22.64
CA ALA A 420 38.87 -13.67 -23.95
C ALA A 420 38.78 -12.20 -24.41
N ALA A 421 39.92 -11.57 -24.67
CA ALA A 421 40.00 -10.21 -25.20
C ALA A 421 39.46 -10.17 -26.66
N PRO A 422 38.79 -9.06 -27.06
CA PRO A 422 38.25 -8.93 -28.41
C PRO A 422 39.37 -8.91 -29.47
N PRO A 423 39.11 -9.43 -30.68
CA PRO A 423 40.10 -9.42 -31.76
C PRO A 423 40.35 -7.99 -32.26
N ASP A 424 41.63 -7.70 -32.45
CA ASP A 424 42.19 -6.43 -32.90
C ASP A 424 41.83 -6.16 -34.37
N VAL A 425 40.95 -5.19 -34.60
CA VAL A 425 40.55 -4.75 -35.95
C VAL A 425 41.58 -3.74 -36.47
N ARG A 426 42.56 -4.22 -37.22
CA ARG A 426 43.48 -3.37 -38.00
C ARG A 426 42.74 -2.63 -39.12
N TYR A 427 42.58 -1.31 -38.97
CA TYR A 427 42.29 -0.42 -40.09
C TYR A 427 43.59 0.02 -40.78
N GLY A 428 43.70 -0.30 -42.07
CA GLY A 428 44.82 0.07 -42.91
C GLY A 428 44.76 1.53 -43.40
N ASN A 429 45.93 2.17 -43.35
CA ASN A 429 46.41 3.36 -44.05
C ASN A 429 45.68 3.78 -45.34
N GLN A 430 45.42 5.09 -45.47
CA GLN A 430 45.78 5.85 -46.68
C GLN A 430 46.36 7.23 -46.34
N SER A 431 47.43 7.57 -47.05
CA SER A 431 48.29 8.74 -46.90
C SER A 431 47.74 10.03 -47.51
N GLY A 432 48.18 11.19 -47.00
CA GLY A 432 48.19 12.45 -47.74
C GLY A 432 49.04 13.54 -47.05
N ARG A 433 49.99 14.11 -47.80
CA ARG A 433 51.13 14.98 -47.40
C ARG A 433 50.75 16.38 -46.85
N VAL A 434 51.40 16.88 -45.80
CA VAL A 434 52.58 17.82 -45.69
C VAL A 434 52.38 19.27 -46.20
N LEU A 435 52.46 20.28 -45.30
CA LEU A 435 53.46 21.40 -45.23
C LEU A 435 53.00 22.55 -44.26
N PRO A 436 53.91 23.45 -43.79
CA PRO A 436 54.04 23.77 -42.35
C PRO A 436 53.93 25.26 -41.93
N GLY A 437 53.66 25.46 -40.63
CA GLY A 437 54.10 26.60 -39.78
C GLY A 437 53.40 27.96 -39.97
N PRO A 438 53.66 28.98 -39.10
CA PRO A 438 54.50 28.99 -37.90
C PRO A 438 53.84 29.62 -36.62
N SER A 439 54.60 29.49 -35.54
CA SER A 439 54.54 30.06 -34.19
C SER A 439 54.25 31.57 -34.05
N THR A 440 53.48 31.93 -33.01
CA THR A 440 53.67 33.08 -32.07
C THR A 440 52.82 32.78 -30.81
N ARG A 441 53.28 32.78 -29.55
CA ARG A 441 54.08 33.69 -28.69
C ARG A 441 53.25 34.81 -28.03
N ILE A 442 53.08 34.69 -26.69
CA ILE A 442 52.90 35.74 -25.65
C ILE A 442 51.58 36.53 -25.75
N GLU A 443 50.77 36.69 -24.71
CA GLU A 443 50.98 37.76 -23.72
C GLU A 443 50.16 37.62 -22.44
N LYS A 444 50.76 38.16 -21.38
CA LYS A 444 50.39 38.11 -19.98
C LYS A 444 49.97 39.52 -19.56
N GLY A 445 48.84 39.62 -18.86
CA GLY A 445 48.54 40.72 -17.94
C GLY A 445 47.51 41.75 -18.44
N ARG A 446 46.59 42.16 -17.57
CA ARG A 446 46.69 43.44 -16.85
C ARG A 446 45.55 43.57 -15.82
N ARG A 447 45.94 44.04 -14.64
CA ARG A 447 45.13 44.51 -13.51
C ARG A 447 44.96 46.02 -13.65
N VAL A 448 43.73 46.56 -13.59
CA VAL A 448 43.31 47.95 -13.25
C VAL A 448 41.77 47.82 -13.06
N THR A 449 41.05 48.29 -12.04
CA THR A 449 41.22 49.19 -10.88
C THR A 449 40.15 48.80 -9.87
#